data_AF-A0A553HPG9-F1
#
_entry.id   AF-A0A553HPG9-F1
#
_cell.length_a   1.000
_cell.length_b   1.000
_cell.length_c   1.000
_cell.angle_alpha   90.00
_cell.angle_beta   90.00
_cell.angle_gamma   90.00
#
_symmetry.space_group_name_H-M   'P 1'
#
loop_
_entity.id
_entity.type
_entity.pdbx_description
1 polymer ?
#
loop_
_entity_poly.entity_id
_entity_poly.type
_entity_poly.pdbx_seq_one_letter_code
_entity_poly.pdbx_strand_id
1 'polypeptide(L)'
;MALQRLLPVSLLVAQALGAAYPVITPAPSLEDRDEALKRDIDPGSYIGSIINSLGSGVSSYIASGVPQFFQDFPIGEDVEKALDIDDDDLKATPTQVLNIPGYANWTESGWSVRIHGNVFKQPNITQEKLDSLANKFLIGVDINDLPENQQDQARNFTASIFVVQQQNVSVTVNFQNDVNVRPDASGGVVNAKGGAQSIDLPYNTTSEGDFDAWLTLRNTTGPNGGHLLAGNATEQIQALNIYTNGTDTGNATAYLVPPTGFTIISDIDDILRVTKIYDPKEGLLNSFARPFVAWEDMPDIYANWSATIPNFHFHYLTTTPEQVTRNYMDFIYKTYPLGSFDTRPLNFSDVSATLSIRKALLDKIFQTFPQRKFVLVADTSNSDVMKDYPQMVRDFPGQVQCIFLRNTTATDSSDLFPYDTSGFKGIDQKQYMFFVNADDLRGVDIVGGNCYNPAVKQNVTFEYQGRGFGNDAGRAIDWSWMTLYAGLLVTLGQVLL
;
A
#
# COMPACT_ATOMS: atom_id res chain seq x y z
N MET A 1 -23.51 70.73 15.34
CA MET A 1 -22.59 69.81 14.64
C MET A 1 -23.00 68.38 14.96
N ALA A 2 -22.90 67.51 13.96
CA ALA A 2 -23.75 66.35 13.75
C ALA A 2 -23.49 65.14 14.68
N LEU A 3 -24.57 64.38 14.84
CA LEU A 3 -24.70 62.97 15.25
C LEU A 3 -23.50 62.08 14.88
N GLN A 4 -23.02 61.30 15.84
CA GLN A 4 -22.41 59.99 15.58
C GLN A 4 -23.07 58.93 16.45
N ARG A 5 -23.50 57.87 15.77
CA ARG A 5 -24.37 56.79 16.24
C ARG A 5 -23.62 55.80 17.12
N LEU A 6 -24.30 55.36 18.18
CA LEU A 6 -24.05 54.11 18.88
C LEU A 6 -24.30 52.91 17.95
N LEU A 7 -23.40 51.93 17.99
CA LEU A 7 -23.65 50.55 17.59
C LEU A 7 -23.23 49.63 18.76
N PRO A 8 -24.02 48.59 19.09
CA PRO A 8 -23.80 47.76 20.26
C PRO A 8 -22.69 46.73 20.03
N VAL A 9 -21.93 46.44 21.08
CA VAL A 9 -20.98 45.33 21.16
C VAL A 9 -21.77 44.02 21.17
N SER A 10 -21.75 43.30 20.05
CA SER A 10 -22.28 41.94 19.96
C SER A 10 -21.35 40.97 20.69
N LEU A 11 -21.82 40.37 21.79
CA LEU A 11 -21.22 39.16 22.35
C LEU A 11 -21.35 38.04 21.29
N LEU A 12 -20.25 37.69 20.63
CA LEU A 12 -20.13 36.43 19.93
C LEU A 12 -19.79 35.34 20.95
N VAL A 13 -20.82 34.67 21.43
CA VAL A 13 -20.67 33.35 22.06
C VAL A 13 -20.30 32.40 20.92
N ALA A 14 -19.01 32.11 20.78
CA ALA A 14 -18.55 31.00 19.95
C ALA A 14 -19.08 29.71 20.59
N GLN A 15 -20.17 29.17 20.04
CA GLN A 15 -20.51 27.77 20.27
C GLN A 15 -19.38 26.95 19.66
N ALA A 16 -18.51 26.41 20.52
CA ALA A 16 -17.62 25.33 20.15
C ALA A 16 -18.50 24.13 19.78
N LEU A 17 -18.80 24.00 18.49
CA LEU A 17 -19.32 22.75 17.94
C LEU A 17 -18.24 21.70 18.19
N GLY A 18 -18.53 20.78 19.13
CA GLY A 18 -17.63 19.69 19.46
C GLY A 18 -17.23 18.93 18.20
N ALA A 19 -15.96 18.52 18.15
CA ALA A 19 -15.46 17.63 17.12
C ALA A 19 -16.41 16.44 16.95
N ALA A 20 -16.79 16.14 15.71
CA ALA A 20 -17.61 14.97 15.42
C ALA A 20 -16.90 13.72 15.93
N TYR A 21 -17.57 12.96 16.80
CA TYR A 21 -17.08 11.66 17.25
C TYR A 21 -17.03 10.69 16.06
N PRO A 22 -16.00 9.83 15.96
CA PRO A 22 -15.94 8.82 14.91
C PRO A 22 -17.11 7.84 15.10
N VAL A 23 -17.99 7.78 14.10
CA VAL A 23 -19.07 6.78 14.03
C VAL A 23 -18.45 5.47 13.55
N ILE A 24 -18.69 4.38 14.27
CA ILE A 24 -18.31 3.03 13.82
C ILE A 24 -19.17 2.71 12.59
N THR A 25 -18.56 2.72 11.41
CA THR A 25 -19.24 2.40 10.15
C THR A 25 -19.62 0.90 10.15
N PRO A 26 -20.91 0.54 9.95
CA PRO A 26 -21.33 -0.85 9.82
C PRO A 26 -20.73 -1.50 8.56
N ALA A 27 -20.51 -2.82 8.59
CA ALA A 27 -20.09 -3.58 7.42
C ALA A 27 -21.21 -3.62 6.35
N PRO A 28 -20.95 -3.25 5.08
CA PRO A 28 -21.92 -3.33 3.97
C PRO A 28 -22.14 -4.75 3.42
N SER A 29 -23.22 -4.93 2.64
CA SER A 29 -23.74 -6.21 2.14
C SER A 29 -23.24 -6.62 0.74
N LEU A 30 -23.31 -7.92 0.45
CA LEU A 30 -22.67 -8.63 -0.67
C LEU A 30 -23.28 -8.44 -2.08
N GLU A 31 -24.50 -7.94 -2.23
CA GLU A 31 -25.25 -7.97 -3.52
C GLU A 31 -24.78 -6.94 -4.57
N ASP A 32 -24.06 -5.88 -4.19
CA ASP A 32 -23.73 -4.75 -5.07
C ASP A 32 -22.46 -4.94 -5.95
N ARG A 33 -21.75 -6.06 -5.80
CA ARG A 33 -20.42 -6.29 -6.41
C ARG A 33 -20.45 -6.62 -7.91
N ASP A 34 -21.40 -7.44 -8.37
CA ASP A 34 -21.38 -8.01 -9.73
C ASP A 34 -21.80 -7.03 -10.84
N GLU A 35 -22.53 -5.96 -10.52
CA GLU A 35 -22.92 -4.94 -11.51
C GLU A 35 -21.85 -3.86 -11.73
N ALA A 36 -20.99 -3.61 -10.76
CA ALA A 36 -20.05 -2.48 -10.78
C ALA A 36 -18.82 -2.68 -11.67
N LEU A 37 -18.40 -3.92 -11.91
CA LEU A 37 -17.25 -4.29 -12.75
C LEU A 37 -17.44 -3.94 -14.25
N LYS A 38 -18.60 -3.41 -14.66
CA LYS A 38 -18.97 -3.17 -16.07
C LYS A 38 -18.83 -1.73 -16.56
N ARG A 39 -18.27 -0.79 -15.79
CA ARG A 39 -18.20 0.64 -16.19
C ARG A 39 -16.82 1.05 -16.72
N ASP A 40 -16.77 1.30 -18.02
CA ASP A 40 -15.61 1.86 -18.74
C ASP A 40 -15.38 3.35 -18.42
N ILE A 41 -14.12 3.75 -18.24
CA ILE A 41 -13.67 5.14 -18.13
C ILE A 41 -12.96 5.49 -19.45
N ASP A 42 -13.40 6.56 -20.13
CA ASP A 42 -12.86 7.02 -21.43
C ASP A 42 -11.81 8.13 -21.26
N PRO A 43 -10.50 7.84 -21.39
CA PRO A 43 -9.46 8.85 -21.43
C PRO A 43 -9.42 9.46 -22.84
N GLY A 44 -9.82 10.74 -22.97
CA GLY A 44 -10.14 11.42 -24.24
C GLY A 44 -9.22 11.18 -25.46
N SER A 45 -9.73 11.53 -26.64
CA SER A 45 -9.30 11.03 -27.96
C SER A 45 -7.80 11.07 -28.31
N TYR A 46 -7.03 12.03 -27.77
CA TYR A 46 -5.58 12.11 -28.02
C TYR A 46 -4.79 11.10 -27.18
N ILE A 47 -5.15 10.97 -25.90
CA ILE A 47 -4.57 10.00 -24.96
C ILE A 47 -4.93 8.57 -25.42
N GLY A 48 -6.19 8.34 -25.82
CA GLY A 48 -6.63 7.07 -26.37
C GLY A 48 -5.79 6.57 -27.55
N SER A 49 -5.33 7.45 -28.44
CA SER A 49 -4.53 7.05 -29.62
C SER A 49 -3.13 6.53 -29.27
N ILE A 50 -2.50 7.06 -28.22
CA ILE A 50 -1.15 6.68 -27.78
C ILE A 50 -1.22 5.51 -26.80
N ILE A 51 -2.20 5.48 -25.89
CA ILE A 51 -2.46 4.31 -25.05
C ILE A 51 -2.79 3.09 -25.92
N ASN A 52 -3.58 3.26 -26.98
CA ASN A 52 -3.84 2.18 -27.95
C ASN A 52 -2.56 1.71 -28.67
N SER A 53 -1.55 2.57 -28.83
CA SER A 53 -0.24 2.19 -29.37
C SER A 53 0.67 1.49 -28.35
N LEU A 54 0.42 1.69 -27.05
CA LEU A 54 1.13 1.04 -25.94
C LEU A 54 0.45 -0.27 -25.49
N GLY A 55 -0.79 -0.52 -25.90
CA GLY A 55 -1.54 -1.75 -25.67
C GLY A 55 -2.63 -1.63 -24.60
N SER A 56 -3.60 -2.56 -24.61
CA SER A 56 -4.77 -2.54 -23.73
C SER A 56 -4.44 -2.64 -22.23
N GLY A 57 -3.34 -3.33 -21.87
CA GLY A 57 -2.88 -3.45 -20.48
C GLY A 57 -2.39 -2.14 -19.85
N VAL A 58 -1.99 -1.15 -20.67
CA VAL A 58 -1.63 0.20 -20.18
C VAL A 58 -2.89 1.01 -19.88
N SER A 59 -3.96 0.83 -20.66
CA SER A 59 -5.24 1.51 -20.43
C SER A 59 -5.90 1.07 -19.12
N SER A 60 -5.96 -0.24 -18.86
CA SER A 60 -6.55 -0.76 -17.62
C SER A 60 -5.71 -0.40 -16.39
N TYR A 61 -4.39 -0.38 -16.51
CA TYR A 61 -3.50 0.06 -15.45
C TYR A 61 -3.70 1.55 -15.11
N ILE A 62 -3.71 2.43 -16.11
CA ILE A 62 -3.95 3.87 -15.90
C ILE A 62 -5.29 4.12 -15.19
N ALA A 63 -6.32 3.36 -15.53
CA ALA A 63 -7.65 3.49 -14.92
C ALA A 63 -7.73 2.97 -13.48
N SER A 64 -7.02 1.87 -13.16
CA SER A 64 -7.16 1.16 -11.88
C SER A 64 -6.05 1.44 -10.86
N GLY A 65 -4.88 1.91 -11.31
CA GLY A 65 -3.67 2.02 -10.49
C GLY A 65 -3.05 0.67 -10.08
N VAL A 66 -3.53 -0.45 -10.62
CA VAL A 66 -3.05 -1.80 -10.30
C VAL A 66 -2.60 -2.49 -11.59
N PRO A 67 -1.33 -2.93 -11.70
CA PRO A 67 -0.87 -3.59 -12.92
C PRO A 67 -1.75 -4.79 -13.26
N GLN A 68 -2.09 -4.97 -14.55
CA GLN A 68 -3.07 -5.99 -14.98
C GLN A 68 -2.75 -7.39 -14.45
N PHE A 69 -1.46 -7.74 -14.37
CA PHE A 69 -1.02 -9.05 -13.90
C PHE A 69 -1.30 -9.32 -12.41
N PHE A 70 -1.69 -8.31 -11.63
CA PHE A 70 -2.13 -8.44 -10.24
C PHE A 70 -3.66 -8.41 -10.08
N GLN A 71 -4.44 -8.20 -11.15
CA GLN A 71 -5.89 -8.02 -11.04
C GLN A 71 -6.65 -9.34 -10.92
N ASP A 72 -6.24 -10.36 -11.68
CA ASP A 72 -7.04 -11.57 -11.94
C ASP A 72 -6.52 -12.81 -11.19
N PHE A 73 -6.12 -12.65 -9.93
CA PHE A 73 -5.70 -13.80 -9.11
C PHE A 73 -6.90 -14.70 -8.79
N PRO A 74 -6.75 -16.04 -8.90
CA PRO A 74 -7.83 -16.97 -8.61
C PRO A 74 -8.20 -16.92 -7.12
N ILE A 75 -9.49 -17.10 -6.83
CA ILE A 75 -10.04 -17.15 -5.48
C ILE A 75 -11.04 -18.31 -5.36
N GLY A 76 -11.18 -18.87 -4.16
CA GLY A 76 -12.16 -19.91 -3.85
C GLY A 76 -12.15 -21.07 -4.84
N GLU A 77 -13.31 -21.35 -5.45
CA GLU A 77 -13.49 -22.43 -6.42
C GLU A 77 -12.57 -22.33 -7.65
N ASP A 78 -12.11 -21.15 -8.04
CA ASP A 78 -11.20 -21.00 -9.18
C ASP A 78 -9.83 -21.62 -8.88
N VAL A 79 -9.39 -21.58 -7.62
CA VAL A 79 -8.16 -22.24 -7.18
C VAL A 79 -8.34 -23.76 -7.18
N GLU A 80 -9.46 -24.25 -6.66
CA GLU A 80 -9.80 -25.68 -6.67
C GLU A 80 -9.84 -26.24 -8.10
N LYS A 81 -10.53 -25.54 -9.01
CA LYS A 81 -10.58 -25.89 -10.45
C LYS A 81 -9.21 -25.84 -11.11
N ALA A 82 -8.39 -24.83 -10.79
CA ALA A 82 -7.06 -24.69 -11.38
C ALA A 82 -6.09 -25.81 -10.93
N LEU A 83 -6.31 -26.35 -9.73
CA LEU A 83 -5.45 -27.35 -9.09
C LEU A 83 -6.01 -28.78 -9.17
N ASP A 84 -7.25 -28.97 -9.62
CA ASP A 84 -7.93 -30.27 -9.67
C ASP A 84 -7.99 -30.95 -8.28
N ILE A 85 -8.34 -30.17 -7.25
CA ILE A 85 -8.42 -30.61 -5.85
C ILE A 85 -9.84 -31.06 -5.52
N ASP A 86 -9.97 -32.18 -4.82
CA ASP A 86 -11.23 -32.62 -4.22
C ASP A 86 -11.45 -32.02 -2.82
N ASP A 87 -12.72 -31.83 -2.45
CA ASP A 87 -13.16 -31.18 -1.21
C ASP A 87 -12.58 -31.83 0.06
N ASP A 88 -12.39 -33.15 0.04
CA ASP A 88 -11.95 -33.91 1.21
C ASP A 88 -10.45 -33.69 1.53
N ASP A 89 -9.61 -33.55 0.50
CA ASP A 89 -8.18 -33.21 0.67
C ASP A 89 -8.01 -31.79 1.22
N LEU A 90 -8.83 -30.85 0.72
CA LEU A 90 -8.83 -29.49 1.22
C LEU A 90 -9.34 -29.44 2.68
N LYS A 91 -10.37 -30.22 3.05
CA LYS A 91 -10.85 -30.30 4.44
C LYS A 91 -9.76 -30.73 5.42
N ALA A 92 -8.91 -31.69 5.05
CA ALA A 92 -7.81 -32.18 5.88
C ALA A 92 -6.63 -31.19 6.00
N THR A 93 -6.54 -30.21 5.10
CA THR A 93 -5.47 -29.20 5.11
C THR A 93 -5.63 -28.22 6.28
N PRO A 94 -4.56 -27.94 7.07
CA PRO A 94 -4.62 -26.98 8.17
C PRO A 94 -4.98 -25.57 7.70
N THR A 95 -5.81 -24.90 8.48
CA THR A 95 -6.12 -23.48 8.27
C THR A 95 -4.90 -22.62 8.63
N GLN A 96 -4.63 -21.65 7.77
CA GLN A 96 -3.59 -20.65 7.93
C GLN A 96 -4.22 -19.27 8.02
N VAL A 97 -3.49 -18.33 8.61
CA VAL A 97 -3.92 -16.95 8.76
C VAL A 97 -2.80 -16.02 8.35
N LEU A 98 -3.07 -15.13 7.40
CA LEU A 98 -2.26 -13.96 7.13
C LEU A 98 -2.76 -12.85 8.04
N ASN A 99 -1.98 -12.45 9.03
CA ASN A 99 -2.20 -11.18 9.73
C ASN A 99 -1.36 -10.10 9.07
N ILE A 100 -1.99 -8.97 8.75
CA ILE A 100 -1.30 -7.79 8.25
C ILE A 100 -1.01 -6.87 9.44
N PRO A 101 0.23 -6.40 9.62
CA PRO A 101 0.62 -5.51 10.71
C PRO A 101 -0.22 -4.22 10.76
N GLY A 102 -1.12 -4.10 11.73
CA GLY A 102 -2.04 -2.98 11.85
C GLY A 102 -1.53 -1.82 12.72
N TYR A 103 -2.27 -0.72 12.71
CA TYR A 103 -2.08 0.42 13.63
C TYR A 103 -3.22 0.51 14.65
N ALA A 104 -2.95 1.15 15.78
CA ALA A 104 -3.94 1.48 16.80
C ALA A 104 -3.95 2.98 17.08
N ASN A 105 -5.15 3.54 17.20
CA ASN A 105 -5.35 4.93 17.63
C ASN A 105 -5.85 5.00 19.07
N TRP A 106 -5.65 6.16 19.68
CA TRP A 106 -6.15 6.42 21.03
C TRP A 106 -7.57 6.98 20.96
N THR A 107 -8.48 6.36 21.70
CA THR A 107 -9.89 6.72 21.82
C THR A 107 -10.25 7.02 23.28
N GLU A 108 -11.50 7.44 23.54
CA GLU A 108 -12.00 7.62 24.92
C GLU A 108 -12.00 6.30 25.72
N SER A 109 -12.13 5.16 25.03
CA SER A 109 -12.11 3.81 25.62
C SER A 109 -10.70 3.23 25.74
N GLY A 110 -9.66 3.98 25.34
CA GLY A 110 -8.27 3.53 25.29
C GLY A 110 -7.79 3.22 23.88
N TRP A 111 -6.78 2.36 23.76
CA TRP A 111 -6.23 1.96 22.46
C TRP A 111 -7.24 1.12 21.68
N SER A 112 -7.59 1.58 20.48
CA SER A 112 -8.37 0.82 19.51
C SER A 112 -7.43 0.37 18.39
N VAL A 113 -7.20 -0.93 18.27
CA VAL A 113 -6.26 -1.53 17.30
C VAL A 113 -7.02 -2.11 16.11
N ARG A 114 -6.58 -1.79 14.90
CA ARG A 114 -7.09 -2.43 13.68
C ARG A 114 -6.38 -3.76 13.48
N ILE A 115 -7.16 -4.83 13.37
CA ILE A 115 -6.70 -6.19 13.07
C ILE A 115 -7.31 -6.59 11.75
N HIS A 116 -6.47 -6.88 10.78
CA HIS A 116 -6.92 -7.25 9.44
C HIS A 116 -6.00 -8.27 8.77
N GLY A 117 -6.56 -8.98 7.79
CA GLY A 117 -5.88 -10.03 7.07
C GLY A 117 -6.84 -11.08 6.53
N ASN A 118 -6.33 -12.29 6.27
CA ASN A 118 -7.05 -13.34 5.57
C ASN A 118 -6.88 -14.70 6.24
N VAL A 119 -7.95 -15.49 6.28
CA VAL A 119 -7.93 -16.91 6.66
C VAL A 119 -8.05 -17.75 5.40
N PHE A 120 -7.08 -18.64 5.19
CA PHE A 120 -7.01 -19.46 3.98
C PHE A 120 -6.46 -20.86 4.29
N LYS A 121 -6.58 -21.76 3.32
CA LYS A 121 -5.87 -23.05 3.28
C LYS A 121 -4.89 -23.04 2.13
N GLN A 122 -3.70 -23.59 2.37
CA GLN A 122 -2.68 -23.77 1.35
C GLN A 122 -2.74 -25.20 0.83
N PRO A 123 -3.22 -25.43 -0.40
CA PRO A 123 -3.21 -26.77 -0.96
C PRO A 123 -1.80 -27.35 -1.08
N ASN A 124 -1.70 -28.67 -1.02
CA ASN A 124 -0.47 -29.36 -1.37
C ASN A 124 -0.35 -29.45 -2.89
N ILE A 125 0.53 -28.64 -3.47
CA ILE A 125 0.72 -28.55 -4.93
C ILE A 125 2.06 -29.19 -5.28
N THR A 126 2.07 -30.10 -6.24
CA THR A 126 3.33 -30.71 -6.69
C THR A 126 4.25 -29.67 -7.32
N GLN A 127 5.55 -29.92 -7.28
CA GLN A 127 6.53 -29.00 -7.86
C GLN A 127 6.27 -28.80 -9.36
N GLU A 128 5.97 -29.86 -10.13
CA GLU A 128 5.70 -29.75 -11.56
C GLU A 128 4.47 -28.87 -11.85
N LYS A 129 3.45 -28.96 -11.00
CA LYS A 129 2.25 -28.12 -11.13
C LYS A 129 2.55 -26.68 -10.74
N LEU A 130 3.31 -26.43 -9.67
CA LEU A 130 3.76 -25.08 -9.30
C LEU A 130 4.60 -24.45 -10.40
N ASP A 131 5.51 -25.19 -11.01
CA ASP A 131 6.36 -24.73 -12.12
C ASP A 131 5.52 -24.35 -13.33
N SER A 132 4.51 -25.17 -13.67
CA SER A 132 3.56 -24.87 -14.74
C SER A 132 2.72 -23.62 -14.46
N LEU A 133 2.29 -23.41 -13.21
CA LEU A 133 1.56 -22.22 -12.81
C LEU A 133 2.45 -20.97 -12.80
N ALA A 134 3.69 -21.09 -12.29
CA ALA A 134 4.66 -20.01 -12.26
C ALA A 134 5.00 -19.50 -13.67
N ASN A 135 5.17 -20.40 -14.64
CA ASN A 135 5.45 -20.05 -16.03
C ASN A 135 4.36 -19.17 -16.67
N LYS A 136 3.13 -19.15 -16.15
CA LYS A 136 2.08 -18.22 -16.63
C LYS A 136 2.39 -16.76 -16.30
N PHE A 137 3.19 -16.53 -15.25
CA PHE A 137 3.62 -15.21 -14.82
C PHE A 137 5.00 -14.83 -15.37
N LEU A 138 5.79 -15.78 -15.89
CA LEU A 138 7.14 -15.53 -16.41
C LEU A 138 7.11 -15.30 -17.93
N ILE A 139 6.88 -14.05 -18.36
CA ILE A 139 6.77 -13.73 -19.80
C ILE A 139 8.09 -14.01 -20.53
N GLY A 140 8.06 -15.02 -21.41
CA GLY A 140 9.18 -15.36 -22.29
C GLY A 140 10.41 -15.91 -21.56
N VAL A 141 10.22 -16.50 -20.37
CA VAL A 141 11.24 -17.20 -19.58
C VAL A 141 10.60 -18.43 -18.96
N ASP A 142 11.22 -19.61 -19.13
CA ASP A 142 10.81 -20.81 -18.41
C ASP A 142 11.47 -20.84 -17.02
N ILE A 143 10.75 -21.24 -16.00
CA ILE A 143 11.27 -21.39 -14.64
C ILE A 143 12.50 -22.30 -14.61
N ASN A 144 12.57 -23.33 -15.46
CA ASN A 144 13.72 -24.23 -15.53
C ASN A 144 14.99 -23.55 -16.06
N ASP A 145 14.86 -22.42 -16.76
CA ASP A 145 15.98 -21.60 -17.24
C ASP A 145 16.48 -20.61 -16.17
N LEU A 146 15.75 -20.46 -15.06
CA LEU A 146 16.12 -19.57 -13.96
C LEU A 146 17.14 -20.22 -13.00
N PRO A 147 17.99 -19.42 -12.34
CA PRO A 147 18.79 -19.90 -11.20
C PRO A 147 17.91 -20.47 -10.08
N GLU A 148 18.42 -21.47 -9.35
CA GLU A 148 17.66 -22.21 -8.30
C GLU A 148 16.95 -21.29 -7.30
N ASN A 149 17.64 -20.28 -6.79
CA ASN A 149 17.04 -19.32 -5.85
C ASN A 149 15.87 -18.52 -6.45
N GLN A 150 15.87 -18.29 -7.77
CA GLN A 150 14.79 -17.61 -8.47
C GLN A 150 13.62 -18.56 -8.77
N GLN A 151 13.91 -19.84 -9.01
CA GLN A 151 12.88 -20.87 -9.11
C GLN A 151 12.12 -21.00 -7.79
N ASP A 152 12.84 -21.07 -6.68
CA ASP A 152 12.23 -21.19 -5.35
C ASP A 152 11.34 -19.99 -5.03
N GLN A 153 11.81 -18.78 -5.35
CA GLN A 153 10.98 -17.59 -5.18
C GLN A 153 9.75 -17.61 -6.08
N ALA A 154 9.89 -17.99 -7.36
CA ALA A 154 8.76 -18.09 -8.29
C ALA A 154 7.71 -19.11 -7.80
N ARG A 155 8.15 -20.26 -7.27
CA ARG A 155 7.28 -21.27 -6.65
C ARG A 155 6.59 -20.73 -5.40
N ASN A 156 7.34 -20.10 -4.49
CA ASN A 156 6.79 -19.56 -3.24
C ASN A 156 5.76 -18.44 -3.50
N PHE A 157 6.07 -17.53 -4.42
CA PHE A 157 5.17 -16.47 -4.83
C PHE A 157 3.91 -17.05 -5.47
N THR A 158 4.07 -18.01 -6.39
CA THR A 158 2.94 -18.71 -7.02
C THR A 158 2.09 -19.44 -5.99
N ALA A 159 2.69 -20.21 -5.08
CA ALA A 159 1.97 -20.91 -4.03
C ALA A 159 1.11 -19.97 -3.17
N SER A 160 1.61 -18.77 -2.87
CA SER A 160 0.85 -17.77 -2.10
C SER A 160 -0.39 -17.26 -2.82
N ILE A 161 -0.39 -17.24 -4.16
CA ILE A 161 -1.56 -16.86 -4.98
C ILE A 161 -2.62 -17.97 -4.97
N PHE A 162 -2.19 -19.22 -5.09
CA PHE A 162 -3.07 -20.38 -5.18
C PHE A 162 -3.45 -20.91 -3.79
N VAL A 163 -4.16 -20.09 -3.02
CA VAL A 163 -4.70 -20.40 -1.69
C VAL A 163 -6.23 -20.41 -1.73
N VAL A 164 -6.86 -21.26 -0.91
CA VAL A 164 -8.33 -21.34 -0.83
C VAL A 164 -8.83 -20.60 0.40
N GLN A 165 -9.52 -19.50 0.18
CA GLN A 165 -10.08 -18.64 1.23
C GLN A 165 -11.09 -19.40 2.10
N GLN A 166 -11.09 -19.13 3.40
CA GLN A 166 -11.96 -19.82 4.36
C GLN A 166 -13.03 -18.86 4.90
N GLN A 167 -14.26 -19.08 4.43
CA GLN A 167 -15.42 -18.26 4.82
C GLN A 167 -16.00 -18.61 6.20
N ASN A 168 -16.60 -17.62 6.85
CA ASN A 168 -17.35 -17.77 8.10
C ASN A 168 -16.55 -18.45 9.23
N VAL A 169 -15.24 -18.14 9.32
CA VAL A 169 -14.34 -18.61 10.38
C VAL A 169 -14.24 -17.57 11.50
N SER A 170 -14.34 -18.01 12.74
CA SER A 170 -14.06 -17.16 13.91
C SER A 170 -12.56 -17.06 14.15
N VAL A 171 -12.07 -15.85 14.40
CA VAL A 171 -10.64 -15.57 14.61
C VAL A 171 -10.43 -15.05 16.02
N THR A 172 -9.52 -15.67 16.77
CA THR A 172 -9.06 -15.19 18.08
C THR A 172 -7.62 -14.72 17.95
N VAL A 173 -7.34 -13.51 18.40
CA VAL A 173 -5.99 -12.94 18.40
C VAL A 173 -5.43 -12.82 19.81
N ASN A 174 -4.15 -13.16 19.95
CA ASN A 174 -3.37 -13.10 21.18
C ASN A 174 -2.31 -12.01 21.04
N PHE A 175 -2.43 -10.96 21.87
CA PHE A 175 -1.43 -9.90 21.97
C PHE A 175 -0.33 -10.30 22.95
N GLN A 176 0.93 -10.04 22.60
CA GLN A 176 2.09 -10.30 23.44
C GLN A 176 3.08 -9.14 23.47
N ASN A 177 3.80 -9.01 24.59
CA ASN A 177 4.71 -7.92 24.93
C ASN A 177 6.18 -8.26 24.65
N ASP A 178 6.48 -8.85 23.49
CA ASP A 178 7.79 -9.44 23.17
C ASP A 178 8.26 -9.09 21.75
N VAL A 179 7.86 -7.92 21.25
CA VAL A 179 8.32 -7.42 19.95
C VAL A 179 9.83 -7.29 19.94
N ASN A 180 10.48 -7.85 18.91
CA ASN A 180 11.92 -7.71 18.68
C ASN A 180 12.24 -6.30 18.15
N VAL A 181 12.21 -5.33 19.06
CA VAL A 181 12.57 -3.95 18.78
C VAL A 181 14.08 -3.78 18.87
N ARG A 182 14.68 -3.23 17.81
CA ARG A 182 16.10 -2.87 17.79
C ARG A 182 16.23 -1.35 17.95
N PRO A 183 17.03 -0.86 18.91
CA PRO A 183 17.38 0.55 18.99
C PRO A 183 17.87 1.04 17.62
N ASP A 184 17.38 2.20 17.18
CA ASP A 184 17.76 2.89 15.95
C ASP A 184 17.40 2.22 14.61
N ALA A 185 16.94 0.95 14.60
CA ALA A 185 16.48 0.23 13.41
C ALA A 185 14.95 0.03 13.35
N SER A 186 14.23 0.31 14.44
CA SER A 186 12.78 0.09 14.56
C SER A 186 11.94 1.37 14.56
N GLY A 187 12.39 2.49 13.99
CA GLY A 187 11.51 3.68 13.88
C GLY A 187 11.24 4.41 15.20
N GLY A 188 12.09 4.21 16.22
CA GLY A 188 11.81 4.71 17.58
C GLY A 188 10.63 4.01 18.29
N VAL A 189 10.12 2.92 17.72
CA VAL A 189 9.11 2.05 18.34
C VAL A 189 9.70 1.45 19.62
N VAL A 190 8.88 1.30 20.66
CA VAL A 190 9.25 0.62 21.90
C VAL A 190 8.35 -0.58 22.13
N ASN A 191 8.87 -1.61 22.79
CA ASN A 191 8.04 -2.73 23.22
C ASN A 191 7.06 -2.24 24.30
N ALA A 192 5.78 -2.53 24.12
CA ALA A 192 4.75 -2.22 25.11
C ALA A 192 5.07 -2.91 26.43
N LYS A 193 4.81 -2.24 27.57
CA LYS A 193 5.11 -2.80 28.90
C LYS A 193 3.95 -3.58 29.54
N GLY A 194 2.80 -3.63 28.88
CA GLY A 194 1.60 -4.37 29.23
C GLY A 194 0.66 -4.45 28.02
N GLY A 195 -0.56 -4.98 28.18
CA GLY A 195 -1.50 -5.11 27.06
C GLY A 195 -1.62 -6.54 26.48
N ALA A 196 -0.84 -7.51 26.96
CA ALA A 196 -1.05 -8.92 26.64
C ALA A 196 -2.47 -9.36 27.03
N GLN A 197 -3.20 -9.91 26.05
CA GLN A 197 -4.58 -10.35 26.17
C GLN A 197 -5.00 -11.17 24.95
N SER A 198 -6.05 -11.97 25.10
CA SER A 198 -6.72 -12.68 24.00
C SER A 198 -8.07 -12.04 23.74
N ILE A 199 -8.39 -11.78 22.48
CA ILE A 199 -9.65 -11.16 22.05
C ILE A 199 -10.17 -11.89 20.81
N ASP A 200 -11.44 -12.27 20.83
CA ASP A 200 -12.14 -12.77 19.64
C ASP A 200 -12.55 -11.60 18.75
N LEU A 201 -12.40 -11.76 17.43
CA LEU A 201 -12.94 -10.79 16.49
C LEU A 201 -14.47 -10.69 16.64
N PRO A 202 -15.05 -9.50 16.43
CA PRO A 202 -16.49 -9.27 16.62
C PRO A 202 -17.37 -9.96 15.58
N TYR A 203 -16.80 -10.44 14.48
CA TYR A 203 -17.47 -11.19 13.43
C TYR A 203 -16.53 -12.23 12.81
N ASN A 204 -17.13 -13.19 12.14
CA ASN A 204 -16.42 -14.19 11.35
C ASN A 204 -15.92 -13.60 10.03
N THR A 205 -15.01 -14.32 9.37
CA THR A 205 -14.48 -13.95 8.06
C THR A 205 -15.55 -13.86 6.97
N THR A 206 -15.26 -13.03 5.95
CA THR A 206 -16.07 -12.88 4.74
C THR A 206 -16.05 -14.15 3.87
N SER A 207 -16.79 -14.17 2.75
CA SER A 207 -16.71 -15.25 1.74
C SER A 207 -15.29 -15.45 1.20
N GLU A 208 -14.52 -14.38 1.10
CA GLU A 208 -13.13 -14.37 0.65
C GLU A 208 -12.14 -14.54 1.81
N GLY A 209 -12.60 -14.91 3.01
CA GLY A 209 -11.73 -15.20 4.15
C GLY A 209 -11.13 -13.97 4.82
N ASP A 210 -11.47 -12.75 4.37
CA ASP A 210 -10.98 -11.51 4.97
C ASP A 210 -11.56 -11.29 6.36
N PHE A 211 -10.79 -10.62 7.21
CA PHE A 211 -11.26 -9.92 8.39
C PHE A 211 -10.58 -8.55 8.45
N ASP A 212 -11.29 -7.52 8.91
CA ASP A 212 -10.75 -6.18 9.19
C ASP A 212 -11.59 -5.55 10.28
N ALA A 213 -11.15 -5.60 11.53
CA ALA A 213 -11.92 -5.18 12.70
C ALA A 213 -11.11 -4.30 13.64
N TRP A 214 -11.81 -3.41 14.36
CA TRP A 214 -11.24 -2.62 15.44
C TRP A 214 -11.49 -3.29 16.79
N LEU A 215 -10.42 -3.53 17.55
CA LEU A 215 -10.47 -4.12 18.89
C LEU A 215 -10.02 -3.09 19.93
N THR A 216 -10.83 -2.90 20.98
CA THR A 216 -10.40 -2.07 22.12
C THR A 216 -9.53 -2.89 23.06
N LEU A 217 -8.28 -2.45 23.25
CA LEU A 217 -7.33 -3.10 24.16
C LEU A 217 -7.61 -2.72 25.60
N ARG A 218 -7.66 -3.74 26.47
CA ARG A 218 -7.66 -3.52 27.93
C ARG A 218 -6.26 -3.14 28.37
N ASN A 219 -6.15 -2.25 29.35
CA ASN A 219 -4.87 -1.93 29.97
C ASN A 219 -4.47 -3.03 30.97
N THR A 220 -3.83 -4.10 30.47
CA THR A 220 -3.35 -5.21 31.31
C THR A 220 -1.94 -4.95 31.82
N THR A 221 -1.59 -5.57 32.95
CA THR A 221 -0.27 -5.43 33.57
C THR A 221 0.69 -6.45 32.97
N GLY A 222 1.85 -6.01 32.48
CA GLY A 222 2.89 -6.91 31.96
C GLY A 222 3.69 -7.61 33.07
N PRO A 223 4.57 -8.56 32.71
CA PRO A 223 5.28 -9.41 33.68
C PRO A 223 6.12 -8.66 34.72
N ASN A 224 6.60 -7.47 34.39
CA ASN A 224 7.43 -6.62 35.26
C ASN A 224 6.64 -5.51 35.96
N GLY A 225 5.30 -5.60 36.01
CA GLY A 225 4.44 -4.57 36.59
C GLY A 225 4.22 -3.34 35.69
N GLY A 226 4.58 -3.43 34.42
CA GLY A 226 4.37 -2.35 33.43
C GLY A 226 2.98 -2.34 32.83
N HIS A 227 2.64 -1.27 32.11
CA HIS A 227 1.33 -1.06 31.50
C HIS A 227 1.45 -0.46 30.09
N LEU A 228 0.35 -0.43 29.34
CA LEU A 228 0.28 0.37 28.12
C LEU A 228 0.36 1.85 28.50
N LEU A 229 1.26 2.59 27.86
CA LEU A 229 1.28 4.05 27.95
C LEU A 229 0.03 4.59 27.25
N ALA A 230 -0.67 5.53 27.88
CA ALA A 230 -1.83 6.18 27.29
C ALA A 230 -1.41 7.03 26.09
N GLY A 231 -2.10 6.90 24.96
CA GLY A 231 -1.72 7.55 23.70
C GLY A 231 -1.72 9.08 23.78
N ASN A 232 -2.59 9.66 24.60
CA ASN A 232 -2.63 11.10 24.87
C ASN A 232 -1.57 11.60 25.87
N ALA A 233 -0.75 10.70 26.43
CA ALA A 233 0.27 11.01 27.42
C ALA A 233 1.67 10.51 27.01
N THR A 234 1.84 10.11 25.75
CA THR A 234 3.12 9.60 25.22
C THR A 234 3.35 10.06 23.79
N GLU A 235 4.61 10.28 23.44
CA GLU A 235 5.07 10.45 22.06
C GLU A 235 5.74 9.17 21.53
N GLN A 236 5.85 8.13 22.37
CA GLN A 236 6.44 6.85 21.99
C GLN A 236 5.39 5.97 21.31
N ILE A 237 5.73 5.50 20.11
CA ILE A 237 4.98 4.44 19.42
C ILE A 237 5.28 3.13 20.15
N GLN A 238 4.24 2.42 20.59
CA GLN A 238 4.40 1.14 21.28
C GLN A 238 4.06 0.00 20.32
N ALA A 239 4.67 -1.16 20.48
CA ALA A 239 4.35 -2.33 19.69
C ALA A 239 3.97 -3.55 20.53
N LEU A 240 3.05 -4.35 19.99
CA LEU A 240 2.62 -5.65 20.51
C LEU A 240 2.73 -6.68 19.38
N ASN A 241 3.26 -7.87 19.68
CA ASN A 241 3.13 -8.99 18.75
C ASN A 241 1.69 -9.49 18.77
N ILE A 242 1.21 -9.94 17.62
CA ILE A 242 -0.10 -10.55 17.44
C ILE A 242 0.12 -11.97 16.94
N TYR A 243 -0.54 -12.93 17.58
CA TYR A 243 -0.60 -14.32 17.16
C TYR A 243 -2.05 -14.73 17.00
N THR A 244 -2.42 -15.34 15.88
CA THR A 244 -3.74 -15.95 15.72
C THR A 244 -3.79 -17.32 16.36
N ASN A 245 -4.81 -17.58 17.17
CA ASN A 245 -4.98 -18.87 17.83
C ASN A 245 -5.25 -19.99 16.81
N GLY A 246 -4.66 -21.17 17.03
CA GLY A 246 -4.89 -22.34 16.19
C GLY A 246 -4.02 -22.46 14.93
N THR A 247 -3.08 -21.54 14.70
CA THR A 247 -2.11 -21.63 13.58
C THR A 247 -0.79 -20.93 13.94
N ASP A 248 0.33 -21.39 13.37
CA ASP A 248 1.64 -20.76 13.55
C ASP A 248 1.94 -19.67 12.49
N THR A 249 1.01 -19.47 11.56
CA THR A 249 1.19 -18.57 10.39
C THR A 249 0.64 -17.17 10.61
N GLY A 250 -0.20 -16.98 11.62
CA GLY A 250 -0.91 -15.75 11.95
C GLY A 250 -0.11 -14.78 12.81
N ASN A 251 1.15 -14.54 12.47
CA ASN A 251 2.04 -13.67 13.25
C ASN A 251 2.14 -12.28 12.62
N ALA A 252 1.98 -11.23 13.41
CA ALA A 252 2.15 -9.85 12.99
C ALA A 252 2.54 -8.95 14.18
N THR A 253 2.64 -7.64 13.92
CA THR A 253 2.88 -6.63 14.96
C THR A 253 1.82 -5.54 14.85
N ALA A 254 1.23 -5.15 15.98
CA ALA A 254 0.38 -3.97 16.09
C ALA A 254 1.19 -2.79 16.61
N TYR A 255 0.99 -1.63 15.98
CA TYR A 255 1.66 -0.38 16.36
C TYR A 255 0.66 0.59 16.99
N LEU A 256 0.84 0.90 18.26
CA LEU A 256 0.05 1.87 19.02
C LEU A 256 0.64 3.26 18.78
N VAL A 257 -0.01 4.01 17.90
CA VAL A 257 0.49 5.26 17.36
C VAL A 257 -0.18 6.44 18.08
N PRO A 258 0.58 7.35 18.72
CA PRO A 258 0.00 8.50 19.43
C PRO A 258 -0.89 9.40 18.55
N PRO A 259 -1.79 10.23 19.09
CA PRO A 259 -2.67 11.10 18.30
C PRO A 259 -1.96 12.17 17.48
N THR A 260 -0.78 12.62 17.92
CA THR A 260 0.03 13.67 17.27
C THR A 260 1.39 13.10 16.88
N GLY A 261 2.09 13.76 15.95
CA GLY A 261 3.36 13.31 15.39
C GLY A 261 3.25 13.18 13.88
N PHE A 262 4.16 12.41 13.29
CA PHE A 262 4.26 12.25 11.85
C PHE A 262 4.06 10.78 11.47
N THR A 263 3.38 10.53 10.37
CA THR A 263 3.28 9.21 9.75
C THR A 263 3.72 9.30 8.31
N ILE A 264 4.71 8.50 7.91
CA ILE A 264 5.03 8.32 6.50
C ILE A 264 4.15 7.21 5.93
N ILE A 265 3.47 7.50 4.81
CA ILE A 265 2.78 6.52 3.98
C ILE A 265 3.65 6.33 2.75
N SER A 266 4.32 5.19 2.68
CA SER A 266 5.22 4.85 1.58
C SER A 266 4.59 3.80 0.69
N ASP A 267 4.54 4.09 -0.60
CA ASP A 267 4.44 3.04 -1.61
C ASP A 267 5.69 2.14 -1.57
N ILE A 268 5.59 0.93 -2.14
CA ILE A 268 6.66 -0.06 -2.10
C ILE A 268 7.34 -0.24 -3.46
N ASP A 269 6.56 -0.53 -4.49
CA ASP A 269 7.08 -0.82 -5.82
C ASP A 269 7.67 0.43 -6.46
N ASP A 270 8.87 0.30 -7.05
CA ASP A 270 9.63 1.40 -7.65
C ASP A 270 9.91 2.60 -6.71
N ILE A 271 9.80 2.39 -5.39
CA ILE A 271 10.24 3.34 -4.35
C ILE A 271 11.13 2.68 -3.32
N LEU A 272 10.66 1.63 -2.67
CA LEU A 272 11.44 0.87 -1.69
C LEU A 272 12.13 -0.33 -2.33
N ARG A 273 11.74 -0.69 -3.54
CA ARG A 273 12.35 -1.77 -4.31
C ARG A 273 12.32 -1.49 -5.79
N VAL A 274 13.20 -2.14 -6.53
CA VAL A 274 13.16 -2.14 -7.99
C VAL A 274 12.12 -3.16 -8.46
N THR A 275 11.07 -2.68 -9.11
CA THR A 275 10.03 -3.54 -9.71
C THR A 275 10.01 -3.34 -11.21
N LYS A 276 9.99 -2.08 -11.68
CA LYS A 276 9.78 -1.67 -13.06
C LYS A 276 8.38 -2.03 -13.55
N ILE A 277 7.36 -1.56 -12.86
CA ILE A 277 5.96 -1.84 -13.23
C ILE A 277 5.60 -1.35 -14.64
N TYR A 278 6.36 -0.39 -15.16
CA TYR A 278 6.31 0.13 -16.54
C TYR A 278 6.98 -0.75 -17.60
N ASP A 279 7.69 -1.82 -17.22
CA ASP A 279 8.24 -2.84 -18.12
C ASP A 279 7.64 -4.20 -17.73
N PRO A 280 6.56 -4.67 -18.36
CA PRO A 280 5.83 -5.86 -17.90
C PRO A 280 6.68 -7.12 -17.76
N LYS A 281 7.65 -7.34 -18.67
CA LYS A 281 8.51 -8.53 -18.61
C LYS A 281 9.45 -8.45 -17.42
N GLU A 282 10.12 -7.33 -17.24
CA GLU A 282 11.03 -7.12 -16.11
C GLU A 282 10.28 -7.01 -14.78
N GLY A 283 9.12 -6.35 -14.77
CA GLY A 283 8.19 -6.22 -13.66
C GLY A 283 7.77 -7.57 -13.09
N LEU A 284 7.35 -8.48 -13.97
CA LEU A 284 6.99 -9.85 -13.58
C LEU A 284 8.19 -10.63 -13.06
N LEU A 285 9.35 -10.55 -13.72
CA LEU A 285 10.56 -11.22 -13.24
C LEU A 285 11.02 -10.68 -11.87
N ASN A 286 10.99 -9.37 -11.66
CA ASN A 286 11.35 -8.74 -10.39
C ASN A 286 10.33 -9.01 -9.28
N SER A 287 9.05 -9.22 -9.63
CA SER A 287 7.99 -9.51 -8.66
C SER A 287 7.97 -10.99 -8.27
N PHE A 288 8.01 -11.89 -9.25
CA PHE A 288 7.77 -13.32 -9.04
C PHE A 288 9.06 -14.11 -8.81
N ALA A 289 10.13 -13.82 -9.54
CA ALA A 289 11.30 -14.71 -9.60
C ALA A 289 12.56 -14.16 -8.93
N ARG A 290 12.89 -12.88 -9.13
CA ARG A 290 14.16 -12.32 -8.66
C ARG A 290 14.06 -11.83 -7.22
N PRO A 291 15.10 -12.00 -6.38
CA PRO A 291 15.16 -11.39 -5.06
C PRO A 291 14.85 -9.92 -5.11
N PHE A 292 14.07 -9.43 -4.13
CA PHE A 292 13.75 -8.02 -4.05
C PHE A 292 15.02 -7.22 -3.72
N VAL A 293 15.24 -6.14 -4.46
CA VAL A 293 16.41 -5.27 -4.33
C VAL A 293 15.92 -3.88 -4.00
N ALA A 294 16.48 -3.27 -2.96
CA ALA A 294 16.19 -1.88 -2.60
C ALA A 294 16.50 -0.94 -3.77
N TRP A 295 15.65 0.07 -3.96
CA TRP A 295 15.95 1.12 -4.93
C TRP A 295 16.94 2.13 -4.32
N GLU A 296 18.11 2.25 -4.95
CA GLU A 296 19.22 3.10 -4.52
C GLU A 296 19.53 2.97 -3.00
N ASP A 297 19.81 4.08 -2.32
CA ASP A 297 20.09 4.17 -0.89
C ASP A 297 18.87 4.58 -0.05
N MET A 298 17.65 4.33 -0.55
CA MET A 298 16.41 4.55 0.22
C MET A 298 16.41 3.93 1.63
N PRO A 299 17.02 2.75 1.88
CA PRO A 299 17.16 2.22 3.24
C PRO A 299 17.85 3.21 4.19
N ASP A 300 18.90 3.90 3.73
CA ASP A 300 19.64 4.89 4.52
C ASP A 300 18.81 6.16 4.76
N ILE A 301 18.03 6.60 3.76
CA ILE A 301 17.11 7.73 3.91
C ILE A 301 16.07 7.45 5.01
N TYR A 302 15.44 6.27 4.97
CA TYR A 302 14.39 5.90 5.91
C TYR A 302 14.95 5.62 7.30
N ALA A 303 16.12 4.98 7.40
CA ALA A 303 16.83 4.79 8.66
C ALA A 303 17.18 6.14 9.30
N ASN A 304 17.65 7.10 8.52
CA ASN A 304 17.95 8.44 9.00
C ASN A 304 16.69 9.18 9.49
N TRP A 305 15.58 9.14 8.74
CA TRP A 305 14.31 9.73 9.20
C TRP A 305 13.79 9.08 10.48
N SER A 306 13.85 7.76 10.55
CA SER A 306 13.54 6.96 11.75
C SER A 306 14.36 7.43 12.97
N ALA A 307 15.66 7.66 12.79
CA ALA A 307 16.56 8.04 13.88
C ALA A 307 16.47 9.51 14.30
N THR A 308 16.06 10.41 13.39
CA THR A 308 16.17 11.86 13.60
C THR A 308 14.84 12.57 13.80
N ILE A 309 13.72 11.99 13.34
CA ILE A 309 12.39 12.58 13.49
C ILE A 309 11.69 11.91 14.68
N PRO A 310 11.36 12.66 15.76
CA PRO A 310 10.67 12.09 16.90
C PRO A 310 9.22 11.73 16.54
N ASN A 311 8.69 10.64 17.13
CA ASN A 311 7.31 10.21 16.94
C ASN A 311 6.94 10.07 15.45
N PHE A 312 7.81 9.40 14.71
CA PHE A 312 7.70 9.15 13.28
C PHE A 312 7.29 7.69 13.02
N HIS A 313 6.03 7.49 12.63
CA HIS A 313 5.50 6.16 12.35
C HIS A 313 5.64 5.82 10.87
N PHE A 314 6.07 4.60 10.56
CA PHE A 314 6.09 4.10 9.18
C PHE A 314 4.80 3.34 8.89
N HIS A 315 4.19 3.67 7.76
CA HIS A 315 3.08 2.90 7.20
C HIS A 315 3.40 2.59 5.73
N TYR A 316 3.42 1.31 5.40
CA TYR A 316 3.66 0.83 4.06
C TYR A 316 2.32 0.52 3.40
N LEU A 317 2.06 1.12 2.26
CA LEU A 317 0.78 0.97 1.54
C LEU A 317 1.08 0.51 0.12
N THR A 318 0.63 -0.70 -0.21
CA THR A 318 0.66 -1.21 -1.59
C THR A 318 -0.73 -1.58 -2.06
N THR A 319 -0.97 -1.54 -3.38
CA THR A 319 -2.18 -2.08 -4.01
C THR A 319 -1.96 -3.50 -4.52
N THR A 320 -0.84 -4.14 -4.20
CA THR A 320 -0.63 -5.57 -4.42
C THR A 320 -1.65 -6.41 -3.63
N PRO A 321 -2.21 -7.50 -4.20
CA PRO A 321 -3.14 -8.39 -3.52
C PRO A 321 -2.55 -8.98 -2.22
N GLU A 322 -3.39 -9.12 -1.20
CA GLU A 322 -2.94 -9.57 0.12
C GLU A 322 -2.25 -10.94 0.14
N GLN A 323 -2.60 -11.84 -0.79
CA GLN A 323 -2.01 -13.18 -0.88
C GLN A 323 -0.47 -13.16 -0.88
N VAL A 324 0.13 -12.19 -1.56
CA VAL A 324 1.58 -12.13 -1.79
C VAL A 324 2.29 -11.21 -0.78
N THR A 325 1.55 -10.58 0.14
CA THR A 325 2.06 -9.56 1.06
C THR A 325 3.15 -10.09 1.99
N ARG A 326 3.21 -11.40 2.28
CA ARG A 326 4.29 -11.96 3.11
C ARG A 326 5.68 -11.72 2.54
N ASN A 327 5.83 -11.82 1.22
CA ASN A 327 7.11 -11.58 0.55
C ASN A 327 7.52 -10.09 0.63
N TYR A 328 6.54 -9.19 0.55
CA TYR A 328 6.75 -7.76 0.73
C TYR A 328 7.15 -7.45 2.18
N MET A 329 6.42 -7.97 3.16
CA MET A 329 6.73 -7.77 4.58
C MET A 329 8.12 -8.30 4.95
N ASP A 330 8.51 -9.48 4.44
CA ASP A 330 9.83 -10.05 4.69
C ASP A 330 10.96 -9.13 4.17
N PHE A 331 10.85 -8.66 2.92
CA PHE A 331 11.81 -7.72 2.36
C PHE A 331 11.83 -6.38 3.12
N ILE A 332 10.66 -5.81 3.40
CA ILE A 332 10.55 -4.52 4.07
C ILE A 332 11.14 -4.58 5.47
N TYR A 333 10.78 -5.56 6.30
CA TYR A 333 11.31 -5.62 7.67
C TYR A 333 12.77 -6.07 7.77
N LYS A 334 13.35 -6.62 6.70
CA LYS A 334 14.80 -6.84 6.60
C LYS A 334 15.58 -5.58 6.21
N THR A 335 14.92 -4.60 5.58
CA THR A 335 15.60 -3.50 4.88
C THR A 335 15.23 -2.11 5.42
N TYR A 336 14.00 -1.94 5.92
CA TYR A 336 13.39 -0.68 6.32
C TYR A 336 12.85 -0.73 7.76
N PRO A 337 12.59 0.43 8.38
CA PRO A 337 12.07 0.49 9.75
C PRO A 337 10.74 -0.25 9.95
N LEU A 338 10.51 -0.72 11.17
CA LEU A 338 9.23 -1.32 11.56
C LEU A 338 8.07 -0.33 11.35
N GLY A 339 6.92 -0.83 10.90
CA GLY A 339 5.76 -0.02 10.56
C GLY A 339 4.52 -0.85 10.26
N SER A 340 3.35 -0.23 10.21
CA SER A 340 2.10 -0.91 9.85
C SER A 340 1.98 -1.07 8.33
N PHE A 341 1.14 -1.98 7.87
CA PHE A 341 0.91 -2.28 6.46
C PHE A 341 -0.55 -2.13 6.09
N ASP A 342 -0.79 -1.63 4.88
CA ASP A 342 -2.03 -1.82 4.15
C ASP A 342 -1.70 -2.39 2.76
N THR A 343 -2.53 -3.31 2.31
CA THR A 343 -2.41 -4.00 1.02
C THR A 343 -3.79 -4.02 0.37
N ARG A 344 -3.93 -4.49 -0.87
CA ARG A 344 -5.25 -4.71 -1.49
C ARG A 344 -5.95 -5.92 -0.85
N PRO A 345 -7.01 -5.76 -0.03
CA PRO A 345 -7.79 -6.90 0.48
C PRO A 345 -8.50 -7.63 -0.65
N LEU A 346 -8.96 -8.86 -0.38
CA LEU A 346 -9.74 -9.63 -1.35
C LEU A 346 -11.20 -9.19 -1.38
N ASN A 347 -11.74 -8.85 -0.23
CA ASN A 347 -13.07 -8.29 -0.11
C ASN A 347 -13.02 -6.76 0.10
N PHE A 348 -13.67 -6.05 -0.82
CA PHE A 348 -14.01 -4.65 -0.65
C PHE A 348 -15.47 -4.54 -0.28
N SER A 349 -15.70 -4.05 0.93
CA SER A 349 -17.05 -3.86 1.46
C SER A 349 -17.82 -2.76 0.73
N ASP A 350 -17.13 -1.85 0.03
CA ASP A 350 -17.72 -0.73 -0.71
C ASP A 350 -17.24 -0.75 -2.16
N VAL A 351 -18.18 -0.68 -3.10
CA VAL A 351 -17.94 -0.61 -4.55
C VAL A 351 -17.02 0.55 -4.95
N SER A 352 -17.12 1.69 -4.27
CA SER A 352 -16.26 2.84 -4.52
C SER A 352 -14.82 2.60 -4.03
N ALA A 353 -14.65 1.80 -2.96
CA ALA A 353 -13.35 1.37 -2.48
C ALA A 353 -12.69 0.33 -3.42
N THR A 354 -13.48 -0.49 -4.11
CA THR A 354 -12.96 -1.41 -5.15
C THR A 354 -12.35 -0.67 -6.34
N LEU A 355 -12.93 0.48 -6.71
CA LEU A 355 -12.48 1.29 -7.86
C LEU A 355 -11.33 2.25 -7.52
N SER A 356 -11.07 2.52 -6.24
CA SER A 356 -10.02 3.43 -5.77
C SER A 356 -9.47 2.96 -4.42
N ILE A 357 -8.85 1.78 -4.46
CA ILE A 357 -8.38 1.04 -3.28
C ILE A 357 -7.43 1.88 -2.44
N ARG A 358 -6.44 2.51 -3.09
CA ARG A 358 -5.46 3.37 -2.42
C ARG A 358 -6.15 4.54 -1.73
N LYS A 359 -7.07 5.24 -2.41
CA LYS A 359 -7.84 6.34 -1.78
C LYS A 359 -8.62 5.89 -0.56
N ALA A 360 -9.30 4.73 -0.61
CA ALA A 360 -10.06 4.24 0.54
C ALA A 360 -9.16 3.93 1.75
N LEU A 361 -7.97 3.37 1.52
CA LEU A 361 -6.97 3.11 2.56
C LEU A 361 -6.37 4.41 3.13
N LEU A 362 -6.07 5.38 2.25
CA LEU A 362 -5.64 6.73 2.64
C LEU A 362 -6.70 7.43 3.49
N ASP A 363 -7.96 7.42 3.07
CA ASP A 363 -9.06 8.03 3.84
C ASP A 363 -9.20 7.39 5.22
N LYS A 364 -9.11 6.06 5.30
CA LYS A 364 -9.18 5.35 6.58
C LYS A 364 -8.09 5.81 7.55
N ILE A 365 -6.83 5.88 7.13
CA ILE A 365 -5.74 6.26 8.04
C ILE A 365 -5.75 7.76 8.39
N PHE A 366 -6.10 8.64 7.45
CA PHE A 366 -6.23 10.09 7.72
C PHE A 366 -7.39 10.38 8.69
N GLN A 367 -8.52 9.70 8.53
CA GLN A 367 -9.66 9.83 9.45
C GLN A 367 -9.35 9.22 10.82
N THR A 368 -8.56 8.15 10.87
CA THR A 368 -8.13 7.50 12.12
C THR A 368 -7.25 8.43 12.97
N PHE A 369 -6.40 9.24 12.33
CA PHE A 369 -5.41 10.10 12.99
C PHE A 369 -5.56 11.59 12.61
N PRO A 370 -6.67 12.25 12.99
CA PRO A 370 -7.00 13.60 12.50
C PRO A 370 -6.01 14.70 12.94
N GLN A 371 -5.15 14.42 13.92
CA GLN A 371 -4.15 15.35 14.45
C GLN A 371 -2.71 14.99 14.06
N ARG A 372 -2.49 13.86 13.37
CA ARG A 372 -1.15 13.52 12.86
C ARG A 372 -0.91 14.24 11.53
N LYS A 373 0.37 14.42 11.23
CA LYS A 373 0.84 14.92 9.94
C LYS A 373 1.31 13.76 9.09
N PHE A 374 1.02 13.80 7.79
CA PHE A 374 1.32 12.72 6.86
C PHE A 374 2.37 13.12 5.84
N VAL A 375 3.38 12.26 5.65
CA VAL A 375 4.36 12.34 4.57
C VAL A 375 3.99 11.26 3.56
N LEU A 376 3.67 11.63 2.33
CA LEU A 376 3.27 10.70 1.29
C LEU A 376 4.46 10.46 0.35
N VAL A 377 4.85 9.21 0.14
CA VAL A 377 5.95 8.83 -0.77
C VAL A 377 5.44 7.82 -1.78
N ALA A 378 5.65 8.09 -3.06
CA ALA A 378 5.32 7.21 -4.18
C ALA A 378 6.18 7.57 -5.40
N ASP A 379 5.93 6.96 -6.55
CA ASP A 379 6.57 7.28 -7.82
C ASP A 379 5.56 7.74 -8.89
N THR A 380 6.06 8.25 -10.01
CA THR A 380 5.22 8.77 -11.10
C THR A 380 4.59 7.69 -11.99
N SER A 381 5.05 6.44 -11.93
CA SER A 381 4.48 5.37 -12.74
C SER A 381 3.19 4.79 -12.17
N ASN A 382 2.84 5.11 -10.92
CA ASN A 382 1.53 4.83 -10.33
C ASN A 382 0.51 5.94 -10.70
N SER A 383 -0.53 5.62 -11.48
CA SER A 383 -1.49 6.64 -11.95
C SER A 383 -2.44 7.11 -10.84
N ASP A 384 -2.79 6.22 -9.90
CA ASP A 384 -3.66 6.51 -8.76
C ASP A 384 -3.01 7.50 -7.79
N VAL A 385 -1.72 7.34 -7.45
CA VAL A 385 -1.01 8.26 -6.53
C VAL A 385 -0.94 9.68 -7.08
N MET A 386 -0.78 9.83 -8.40
CA MET A 386 -0.72 11.12 -9.08
C MET A 386 -2.03 11.91 -8.96
N LYS A 387 -3.15 11.21 -8.76
CA LYS A 387 -4.47 11.79 -8.48
C LYS A 387 -4.74 11.91 -6.98
N ASP A 388 -4.53 10.83 -6.23
CA ASP A 388 -5.01 10.69 -4.86
C ASP A 388 -4.18 11.52 -3.88
N TYR A 389 -2.85 11.53 -4.01
CA TYR A 389 -1.98 12.26 -3.07
C TYR A 389 -2.23 13.78 -3.06
N PRO A 390 -2.28 14.48 -4.22
CA PRO A 390 -2.66 15.89 -4.21
C PRO A 390 -4.13 16.10 -3.78
N GLN A 391 -5.02 15.12 -3.97
CA GLN A 391 -6.39 15.22 -3.47
C GLN A 391 -6.44 15.17 -1.94
N MET A 392 -5.58 14.38 -1.28
CA MET A 392 -5.50 14.34 0.19
C MET A 392 -5.17 15.70 0.81
N VAL A 393 -4.41 16.56 0.12
CA VAL A 393 -4.13 17.94 0.57
C VAL A 393 -5.41 18.77 0.66
N ARG A 394 -6.35 18.53 -0.24
CA ARG A 394 -7.64 19.24 -0.33
C ARG A 394 -8.66 18.65 0.62
N ASP A 395 -8.74 17.33 0.70
CA ASP A 395 -9.70 16.60 1.54
C ASP A 395 -9.36 16.71 3.03
N PHE A 396 -8.06 16.78 3.38
CA PHE A 396 -7.59 16.90 4.75
C PHE A 396 -6.64 18.09 4.93
N PRO A 397 -7.16 19.34 4.86
CA PRO A 397 -6.34 20.54 4.91
C PRO A 397 -5.45 20.57 6.16
N GLY A 398 -4.16 20.75 5.92
CA GLY A 398 -3.14 20.83 6.97
C GLY A 398 -2.69 19.49 7.54
N GLN A 399 -3.25 18.34 7.16
CA GLN A 399 -2.70 17.04 7.58
C GLN A 399 -1.53 16.57 6.70
N VAL A 400 -1.57 16.83 5.40
CA VAL A 400 -0.44 16.48 4.50
C VAL A 400 0.72 17.45 4.72
N GLN A 401 1.84 16.91 5.19
CA GLN A 401 3.09 17.63 5.45
C GLN A 401 3.94 17.74 4.18
N CYS A 402 4.21 16.60 3.54
CA CYS A 402 5.08 16.47 2.39
C CYS A 402 4.52 15.43 1.41
N ILE A 403 4.77 15.64 0.12
CA ILE A 403 4.55 14.68 -0.95
C ILE A 403 5.87 14.51 -1.73
N PHE A 404 6.46 13.33 -1.66
CA PHE A 404 7.67 12.99 -2.42
C PHE A 404 7.31 12.00 -3.52
N LEU A 405 7.59 12.37 -4.77
CA LEU A 405 7.33 11.54 -5.95
C LEU A 405 8.63 11.22 -6.69
N ARG A 406 9.04 9.96 -6.75
CA ARG A 406 10.15 9.56 -7.63
C ARG A 406 9.71 9.74 -9.07
N ASN A 407 10.46 10.51 -9.85
CA ASN A 407 10.22 10.66 -11.28
C ASN A 407 10.93 9.53 -12.04
N THR A 408 10.23 8.41 -12.18
CA THR A 408 10.72 7.20 -12.88
C THR A 408 11.07 7.48 -14.33
N THR A 409 10.31 8.32 -15.04
CA THR A 409 10.61 8.68 -16.44
C THR A 409 11.97 9.39 -16.61
N ALA A 410 12.47 10.05 -15.56
CA ALA A 410 13.75 10.74 -15.57
C ALA A 410 14.96 9.79 -15.42
N THR A 411 14.82 8.71 -14.65
CA THR A 411 15.89 7.73 -14.39
C THR A 411 15.82 6.50 -15.30
N ASP A 412 14.61 6.12 -15.74
CA ASP A 412 14.36 4.85 -16.39
C ASP A 412 13.89 5.06 -17.83
N SER A 413 14.73 4.67 -18.79
CA SER A 413 14.42 4.87 -20.21
C SER A 413 13.31 3.98 -20.74
N SER A 414 13.01 2.87 -20.07
CA SER A 414 11.89 1.98 -20.40
C SER A 414 10.56 2.48 -19.86
N ASP A 415 10.55 3.48 -18.96
CA ASP A 415 9.32 4.08 -18.49
C ASP A 415 8.77 5.06 -19.53
N LEU A 416 7.68 4.65 -20.18
CA LEU A 416 6.95 5.41 -21.17
C LEU A 416 5.57 5.85 -20.65
N PHE A 417 5.27 5.63 -19.37
CA PHE A 417 3.95 5.94 -18.83
C PHE A 417 3.77 7.45 -18.67
N PRO A 418 2.74 8.04 -19.29
CA PRO A 418 2.41 9.42 -19.03
C PRO A 418 1.73 9.55 -17.66
N TYR A 419 2.03 10.64 -16.96
CA TYR A 419 1.42 10.97 -15.67
C TYR A 419 0.83 12.38 -15.68
N ASP A 420 -0.30 12.56 -15.01
CA ASP A 420 -0.98 13.85 -14.91
C ASP A 420 -0.54 14.62 -13.66
N THR A 421 -0.01 15.82 -13.84
CA THR A 421 0.39 16.70 -12.74
C THR A 421 -0.66 17.78 -12.41
N SER A 422 -1.81 17.79 -13.09
CA SER A 422 -2.87 18.79 -12.89
C SER A 422 -3.37 18.86 -11.45
N GLY A 423 -3.37 17.72 -10.75
CA GLY A 423 -3.71 17.61 -9.34
C GLY A 423 -2.81 18.46 -8.43
N PHE A 424 -1.58 18.78 -8.83
CA PHE A 424 -0.67 19.60 -8.03
C PHE A 424 -0.92 21.12 -8.18
N LYS A 425 -1.80 21.53 -9.09
CA LYS A 425 -2.07 22.95 -9.33
C LYS A 425 -2.64 23.62 -8.07
N GLY A 426 -1.95 24.67 -7.63
CA GLY A 426 -2.33 25.46 -6.46
C GLY A 426 -1.84 24.89 -5.12
N ILE A 427 -1.10 23.77 -5.11
CA ILE A 427 -0.38 23.29 -3.93
C ILE A 427 0.94 24.06 -3.84
N ASP A 428 1.35 24.48 -2.64
CA ASP A 428 2.64 25.16 -2.44
C ASP A 428 3.77 24.19 -2.80
N GLN A 429 4.72 24.63 -3.63
CA GLN A 429 5.90 23.84 -4.02
C GLN A 429 6.70 23.36 -2.80
N LYS A 430 6.64 24.05 -1.66
CA LYS A 430 7.27 23.58 -0.43
C LYS A 430 6.71 22.26 0.09
N GLN A 431 5.46 21.93 -0.24
CA GLN A 431 4.81 20.70 0.22
C GLN A 431 5.08 19.49 -0.67
N TYR A 432 5.68 19.65 -1.85
CA TYR A 432 5.96 18.51 -2.72
C TYR A 432 7.28 18.60 -3.47
N MET A 433 7.82 17.44 -3.84
CA MET A 433 9.00 17.34 -4.68
C MET A 433 8.93 16.10 -5.57
N PHE A 434 9.09 16.31 -6.88
CA PHE A 434 9.42 15.27 -7.82
C PHE A 434 10.93 15.08 -7.80
N PHE A 435 11.40 14.01 -7.17
CA PHE A 435 12.82 13.72 -6.99
C PHE A 435 13.29 12.67 -8.01
N VAL A 436 14.60 12.63 -8.28
CA VAL A 436 15.18 11.77 -9.32
C VAL A 436 16.00 10.65 -8.69
N ASN A 437 16.80 10.98 -7.67
CA ASN A 437 17.62 10.02 -6.93
C ASN A 437 17.23 10.05 -5.45
N ALA A 438 17.42 8.96 -4.72
CA ALA A 438 17.13 8.89 -3.28
C ALA A 438 17.89 9.97 -2.48
N ASP A 439 19.13 10.28 -2.89
CA ASP A 439 19.95 11.37 -2.33
C ASP A 439 19.30 12.76 -2.38
N ASP A 440 18.37 13.01 -3.31
CA ASP A 440 17.64 14.28 -3.40
C ASP A 440 16.79 14.56 -2.15
N LEU A 441 16.42 13.49 -1.42
CA LEU A 441 15.67 13.52 -0.16
C LEU A 441 16.55 13.84 1.05
N ARG A 442 17.89 13.87 0.91
CA ARG A 442 18.76 14.18 2.04
C ARG A 442 18.62 15.63 2.48
N GLY A 443 18.41 15.82 3.78
CA GLY A 443 18.32 17.16 4.39
C GLY A 443 17.00 17.90 4.13
N VAL A 444 15.97 17.24 3.58
CA VAL A 444 14.63 17.83 3.50
C VAL A 444 14.06 18.10 4.90
N ASP A 445 13.43 19.25 5.06
CA ASP A 445 12.85 19.67 6.34
C ASP A 445 11.38 19.21 6.42
N ILE A 446 11.20 17.92 6.71
CA ILE A 446 9.87 17.31 6.89
C ILE A 446 9.13 18.00 8.04
N VAL A 447 9.79 18.23 9.18
CA VAL A 447 9.15 18.77 10.39
C VAL A 447 8.66 20.21 10.17
N GLY A 448 9.47 21.05 9.52
CA GLY A 448 9.11 22.43 9.19
C GLY A 448 8.27 22.57 7.92
N GLY A 449 8.08 21.50 7.14
CA GLY A 449 7.23 21.49 5.94
C GLY A 449 7.87 22.13 4.72
N ASN A 450 9.21 22.23 4.70
CA ASN A 450 9.97 22.63 3.52
C ASN A 450 10.52 21.37 2.85
N CYS A 451 9.62 20.64 2.20
CA CYS A 451 9.83 19.33 1.57
C CYS A 451 10.41 19.45 0.15
N TYR A 452 11.03 20.58 -0.18
CA TYR A 452 11.59 20.84 -1.50
C TYR A 452 13.08 21.14 -1.38
N ASN A 453 13.90 20.35 -2.06
CA ASN A 453 15.32 20.60 -2.25
C ASN A 453 15.53 21.48 -3.50
N PRO A 454 15.98 22.75 -3.35
CA PRO A 454 16.14 23.67 -4.47
C PRO A 454 17.16 23.23 -5.53
N ALA A 455 18.04 22.28 -5.21
CA ALA A 455 18.98 21.71 -6.18
C ALA A 455 18.28 20.81 -7.20
N VAL A 456 17.11 20.25 -6.84
CA VAL A 456 16.33 19.35 -7.68
C VAL A 456 15.45 20.19 -8.62
N LYS A 457 15.70 20.09 -9.91
CA LYS A 457 14.92 20.80 -10.92
C LYS A 457 13.50 20.22 -10.98
N GLN A 458 12.51 21.03 -10.62
CA GLN A 458 11.10 20.69 -10.81
C GLN A 458 10.66 21.12 -12.21
N ASN A 459 9.96 20.24 -12.91
CA ASN A 459 9.41 20.53 -14.23
C ASN A 459 7.93 20.19 -14.25
N VAL A 460 7.14 20.81 -13.37
CA VAL A 460 5.70 20.54 -13.23
C VAL A 460 4.91 21.51 -14.11
N THR A 461 4.23 20.99 -15.12
CA THR A 461 3.44 21.76 -16.10
C THR A 461 1.97 21.89 -15.69
N PHE A 462 1.53 21.11 -14.71
CA PHE A 462 0.12 20.96 -14.32
C PHE A 462 -0.76 20.39 -15.44
N GLU A 463 -0.16 19.56 -16.28
CA GLU A 463 -0.77 18.81 -17.37
C GLU A 463 -0.16 17.40 -17.39
N TYR A 464 -0.56 16.59 -18.38
CA TYR A 464 0.10 15.31 -18.66
C TYR A 464 1.57 15.51 -19.06
N GLN A 465 2.45 14.70 -18.49
CA GLN A 465 3.90 14.70 -18.68
C GLN A 465 4.44 13.28 -18.80
N GLY A 466 5.69 13.14 -19.22
CA GLY A 466 6.38 11.87 -19.44
C GLY A 466 7.11 11.87 -20.78
N ARG A 467 7.75 10.75 -21.13
CA ARG A 467 8.46 10.64 -22.42
C ARG A 467 7.46 10.79 -23.58
N GLY A 468 7.69 11.79 -24.44
CA GLY A 468 6.80 12.13 -25.55
C GLY A 468 5.65 13.09 -25.21
N PHE A 469 5.54 13.53 -23.95
CA PHE A 469 4.53 14.50 -23.48
C PHE A 469 5.18 15.72 -22.82
N GLY A 470 4.43 16.83 -22.71
CA GLY A 470 4.89 18.07 -22.07
C GLY A 470 6.21 18.63 -22.64
N ASN A 471 7.11 19.09 -21.77
CA ASN A 471 8.39 19.72 -22.16
C ASN A 471 9.39 18.75 -22.82
N ASP A 472 9.16 17.44 -22.81
CA ASP A 472 9.97 16.44 -23.54
C ASP A 472 9.45 16.20 -24.97
N ALA A 473 8.26 16.69 -25.34
CA ALA A 473 7.72 16.57 -26.70
C ALA A 473 8.60 17.26 -27.78
N GLY A 474 9.50 18.16 -27.37
CA GLY A 474 10.43 18.87 -28.25
C GLY A 474 11.79 18.19 -28.47
N ARG A 475 12.12 17.12 -27.72
CA ARG A 475 13.31 16.30 -28.00
C ARG A 475 12.91 15.25 -29.01
N ALA A 476 13.27 15.48 -30.28
CA ALA A 476 13.08 14.52 -31.36
C ALA A 476 13.53 13.13 -30.91
N ILE A 477 12.55 12.24 -30.73
CA ILE A 477 12.79 10.83 -30.46
C ILE A 477 13.38 10.28 -31.75
N ASP A 478 14.67 9.95 -31.76
CA ASP A 478 15.26 9.16 -32.82
C ASP A 478 14.77 7.72 -32.61
N TRP A 479 13.62 7.41 -33.21
CA TRP A 479 13.08 6.05 -33.24
C TRP A 479 14.04 5.21 -34.08
N SER A 480 15.06 4.64 -33.44
CA SER A 480 15.82 3.55 -34.04
C SER A 480 14.83 2.42 -34.32
N TRP A 481 14.64 2.13 -35.61
CA TRP A 481 13.71 1.17 -36.19
C TRP A 481 13.83 -0.27 -35.63
N MET A 482 14.83 -0.54 -34.78
CA MET A 482 15.02 -1.80 -34.09
C MET A 482 14.11 -2.03 -32.87
N THR A 483 13.56 -0.99 -32.23
CA THR A 483 12.73 -1.15 -31.01
C THR A 483 11.26 -1.46 -31.30
N LEU A 484 10.75 -1.06 -32.47
CA LEU A 484 9.37 -1.36 -32.92
C LEU A 484 9.15 -2.83 -33.30
N TYR A 485 10.21 -3.61 -33.55
CA TYR A 485 10.07 -5.03 -33.91
C TYR A 485 9.89 -5.97 -32.70
N ALA A 486 10.18 -5.52 -31.48
CA ALA A 486 10.01 -6.35 -30.29
C ALA A 486 8.53 -6.51 -29.87
N GLY A 487 7.66 -5.55 -30.23
CA GLY A 487 6.23 -5.60 -29.91
C GLY A 487 5.33 -6.20 -30.98
N LEU A 488 5.81 -6.39 -32.22
CA LEU A 488 4.96 -6.77 -33.36
C LEU A 488 5.10 -8.23 -33.82
N LEU A 489 5.96 -9.04 -33.19
CA LEU A 489 6.16 -10.45 -33.56
C LEU A 489 5.39 -11.47 -32.69
N VAL A 490 4.62 -11.02 -31.69
CA VAL A 490 3.83 -11.94 -30.83
C VAL A 490 2.41 -12.18 -31.37
N THR A 491 1.95 -11.46 -32.39
CA THR A 491 0.56 -11.59 -32.91
C THR A 491 0.43 -12.35 -34.24
N LEU A 492 1.49 -12.98 -34.77
CA LEU A 492 1.44 -13.71 -36.05
C LEU A 492 1.99 -15.14 -36.01
N GLY A 493 1.91 -15.81 -34.85
CA GLY A 493 2.38 -17.19 -34.66
C GLY A 493 1.31 -18.21 -34.26
N GLN A 494 0.01 -17.96 -34.52
CA GLN A 494 -1.08 -18.88 -34.14
C GLN A 494 -2.02 -19.27 -35.29
N VAL A 495 -1.51 -19.32 -36.52
CA VAL A 495 -2.14 -20.08 -37.60
C VAL A 495 -1.04 -20.85 -38.33
N LEU A 496 -1.12 -22.20 -38.27
CA LEU A 496 -0.24 -23.23 -38.85
C LEU A 496 0.90 -23.76 -37.95
N LEU A 497 0.56 -24.57 -36.93
CA LEU A 497 0.74 -26.04 -36.89
C LEU A 497 0.31 -26.59 -35.53
#